data_AF-A0A258LFC0-F1
#
_entry.id   AF-A0A258LFC0-F1
#
_cell.length_a   1.000
_cell.length_b   1.000
_cell.length_c   1.000
_cell.angle_alpha   90.00
_cell.angle_beta   90.00
_cell.angle_gamma   90.00
#
_symmetry.space_group_name_H-M   'P 1'
#
loop_
_entity.id
_entity.type
_entity.pdbx_description
1 polymer ?
#
loop_
_entity_poly.entity_id
_entity_poly.type
_entity_poly.pdbx_seq_one_letter_code
_entity_poly.pdbx_strand_id
1 'polypeptide(L)'
;LLEAVVRETLEETAYTFEPTALLGIYHWKHEHNATTYLRFAYIGNVTAHQAELKLDDGIIRAVWMTEDEIRANAALMRSPQVLICIEDYLNGQRYPLSVVTHL
;
A
#
# COMPACT_ATOMS: atom_id res chain seq x y z
N LEU A 1 -1.11 -9.40 -10.11
CA LEU A 1 -0.93 -8.70 -8.81
C LEU A 1 0.11 -7.58 -8.89
N LEU A 2 1.28 -7.83 -9.50
CA LEU A 2 2.27 -6.75 -9.74
C LEU A 2 1.69 -5.61 -10.58
N GLU A 3 1.02 -5.93 -11.69
CA GLU A 3 0.33 -4.92 -12.51
C GLU A 3 -0.75 -4.16 -11.72
N ALA A 4 -1.44 -4.83 -10.81
CA ALA A 4 -2.46 -4.20 -9.98
C ALA A 4 -1.85 -3.17 -9.04
N VAL A 5 -0.77 -3.50 -8.30
CA VAL A 5 -0.16 -2.51 -7.39
C VAL A 5 0.44 -1.31 -8.15
N VAL A 6 0.94 -1.52 -9.37
CA VAL A 6 1.41 -0.43 -10.24
C VAL A 6 0.25 0.48 -10.65
N ARG A 7 -0.86 -0.11 -11.12
CA ARG A 7 -2.06 0.63 -11.52
C ARG A 7 -2.68 1.41 -10.36
N GLU A 8 -2.92 0.74 -9.23
CA GLU A 8 -3.57 1.36 -8.05
C GLU A 8 -2.73 2.53 -7.50
N THR A 9 -1.40 2.39 -7.46
CA THR A 9 -0.54 3.50 -7.02
C THR A 9 -0.67 4.70 -7.95
N LEU A 10 -0.75 4.48 -9.27
CA LEU A 10 -0.94 5.57 -10.24
C LEU A 10 -2.31 6.23 -10.10
N GLU A 11 -3.37 5.43 -9.98
CA GLU A 11 -4.76 5.92 -9.87
C GLU A 11 -5.00 6.70 -8.57
N GLU A 12 -4.43 6.27 -7.44
CA GLU A 12 -4.65 6.92 -6.14
C GLU A 12 -3.65 8.05 -5.82
N THR A 13 -2.48 8.09 -6.48
CA THR A 13 -1.42 9.05 -6.12
C THR A 13 -0.86 9.86 -7.27
N ALA A 14 -1.17 9.50 -8.52
CA ALA A 14 -0.54 10.02 -9.74
C ALA A 14 0.98 9.76 -9.84
N TYR A 15 1.54 8.88 -9.00
CA TYR A 15 2.93 8.43 -9.13
C TYR A 15 3.02 7.09 -9.86
N THR A 16 4.01 6.97 -10.74
CA THR A 16 4.41 5.65 -11.27
C THR A 16 5.15 4.87 -10.19
N PHE A 17 4.88 3.57 -10.12
CA PHE A 17 5.42 2.68 -9.10
C PHE A 17 6.19 1.51 -9.73
N GLU A 18 7.36 1.21 -9.18
CA GLU A 18 8.19 0.06 -9.56
C GLU A 18 8.34 -0.87 -8.35
N PRO A 19 7.63 -2.02 -8.31
CA PRO A 19 7.74 -2.96 -7.20
C PRO A 19 9.12 -3.63 -7.21
N THR A 20 9.75 -3.71 -6.03
CA THR A 20 11.07 -4.31 -5.81
C THR A 20 11.02 -5.51 -4.86
N ALA A 21 10.04 -5.56 -3.95
CA ALA A 21 9.84 -6.68 -3.04
C ALA A 21 8.37 -6.84 -2.63
N LEU A 22 8.01 -8.04 -2.20
CA LEU A 22 6.79 -8.28 -1.44
C LEU A 22 7.11 -7.98 0.03
N LEU A 23 6.29 -7.14 0.68
CA LEU A 23 6.40 -6.91 2.12
C LEU A 23 5.80 -8.07 2.90
N GLY A 24 4.59 -8.49 2.53
CA GLY A 24 3.82 -9.49 3.26
C GLY A 24 2.44 -9.71 2.66
N ILE A 25 1.79 -10.76 3.15
CA ILE A 25 0.42 -11.12 2.80
C ILE A 25 -0.39 -11.14 4.09
N TYR A 26 -1.40 -10.27 4.19
CA TYR A 26 -2.17 -10.07 5.41
C TYR A 26 -3.58 -10.59 5.23
N HIS A 27 -3.96 -11.54 6.07
CA HIS A 27 -5.32 -12.05 6.16
C HIS A 27 -6.07 -11.30 7.25
N TRP A 28 -7.13 -10.59 6.88
CA TRP A 28 -7.90 -9.79 7.82
C TRP A 28 -9.39 -9.88 7.53
N LYS A 29 -10.18 -10.10 8.59
CA LYS A 29 -11.64 -10.09 8.51
C LYS A 29 -12.14 -8.77 9.10
N HIS A 30 -12.88 -8.02 8.30
CA HIS A 30 -13.46 -6.77 8.75
C HIS A 30 -14.61 -7.04 9.73
N GLU A 31 -14.55 -6.42 10.91
CA GLU A 31 -15.44 -6.74 12.04
C GLU A 31 -16.92 -6.47 11.72
N HIS A 32 -17.19 -5.43 10.94
CA HIS A 32 -18.55 -4.94 10.71
C HIS A 32 -19.24 -5.38 9.40
N ASN A 33 -18.54 -5.99 8.44
CA ASN A 33 -19.12 -6.24 7.10
C ASN A 33 -18.92 -7.65 6.55
N ALA A 34 -18.55 -8.62 7.42
CA ALA A 34 -18.29 -10.03 7.08
C ALA A 34 -17.29 -10.28 5.94
N THR A 35 -16.64 -9.24 5.42
CA THR A 35 -15.72 -9.35 4.29
C THR A 35 -14.36 -9.78 4.80
N THR A 36 -13.82 -10.81 4.17
CA THR A 36 -12.47 -11.30 4.40
C THR A 36 -11.56 -10.77 3.31
N TYR A 37 -10.46 -10.14 3.72
CA TYR A 37 -9.44 -9.58 2.84
C TYR A 37 -8.17 -10.42 2.91
N LEU A 38 -7.56 -10.60 1.75
CA LEU A 38 -6.18 -11.05 1.62
C LEU A 38 -5.39 -9.94 0.92
N ARG A 39 -4.64 -9.16 1.70
CA ARG A 39 -3.90 -8.00 1.21
C ARG A 39 -2.47 -8.41 0.86
N PHE A 40 -2.07 -8.15 -0.37
CA PHE A 40 -0.68 -8.25 -0.80
C PHE A 40 -0.06 -6.85 -0.74
N ALA A 41 0.89 -6.65 0.18
CA ALA A 41 1.60 -5.38 0.29
C ALA A 41 2.95 -5.48 -0.40
N TYR A 42 3.28 -4.50 -1.23
CA TYR A 42 4.52 -4.43 -1.99
C TYR A 42 5.35 -3.23 -1.57
N ILE A 43 6.63 -3.33 -1.84
CA ILE A 43 7.64 -2.30 -1.61
C ILE A 43 8.21 -1.98 -2.97
N GLY A 44 8.48 -0.71 -3.21
CA GLY A 44 8.94 -0.25 -4.50
C GLY A 44 9.33 1.20 -4.47
N ASN A 45 9.79 1.67 -5.62
CA ASN A 45 10.15 3.05 -5.82
C ASN A 45 8.98 3.78 -6.50
N VAL A 46 8.68 4.97 -6.01
CA VAL A 46 7.90 5.93 -6.80
C VAL A 46 8.85 6.72 -7.68
N THR A 47 8.46 6.99 -8.92
CA THR A 47 9.34 7.66 -9.90
C THR A 47 8.73 8.94 -10.44
N ALA A 48 8.01 8.89 -11.56
CA ALA A 48 7.39 10.06 -12.17
C ALA A 48 6.09 10.44 -11.47
N HIS A 49 5.89 11.73 -11.21
CA HIS A 49 4.62 12.30 -10.76
C HIS A 49 3.90 12.95 -11.94
N GLN A 50 2.74 12.41 -12.30
CA GLN A 50 1.89 12.91 -13.38
C GLN A 50 0.75 13.74 -12.80
N ALA A 51 1.08 14.94 -12.30
CA ALA A 51 0.18 15.79 -11.50
C ALA A 51 -1.12 16.20 -12.21
N GLU A 52 -1.19 16.04 -13.53
CA GLU A 52 -2.37 16.26 -14.37
C GLU A 52 -3.41 15.13 -14.29
N LEU A 53 -3.03 13.95 -13.82
CA LEU A 53 -3.94 12.83 -13.66
C LEU A 53 -4.94 13.13 -12.53
N LYS A 54 -6.20 12.91 -12.82
CA LYS A 54 -7.25 12.95 -11.80
C LYS A 54 -7.12 11.70 -10.93
N LEU A 55 -7.11 11.90 -9.62
CA LEU A 55 -7.16 10.80 -8.66
C LEU A 55 -8.55 10.16 -8.61
N ASP A 56 -8.58 8.90 -8.22
CA ASP A 56 -9.81 8.14 -8.05
C ASP A 56 -10.80 8.79 -7.08
N ASP A 57 -12.08 8.50 -7.28
CA ASP A 57 -13.16 9.03 -6.45
C ASP A 57 -12.97 8.65 -4.97
N GLY A 58 -13.13 9.63 -4.08
CA GLY A 58 -12.87 9.46 -2.65
C GLY A 58 -11.44 9.78 -2.21
N ILE A 59 -10.47 9.91 -3.12
CA ILE A 59 -9.12 10.37 -2.78
C ILE A 59 -9.08 11.90 -2.71
N ILE A 60 -8.82 12.43 -1.51
CA ILE A 60 -8.70 13.87 -1.29
C ILE A 60 -7.32 14.38 -1.78
N ARG A 61 -6.25 13.65 -1.44
CA ARG A 61 -4.86 13.94 -1.80
C ARG A 61 -3.93 12.79 -1.38
N ALA A 62 -2.79 12.65 -2.06
CA ALA A 62 -1.65 11.86 -1.59
C ALA A 62 -0.63 12.77 -0.89
N VAL A 63 -0.03 12.28 0.21
CA VAL A 63 0.95 13.02 1.01
C VAL A 63 2.11 12.14 1.43
N TRP A 64 3.27 12.76 1.63
CA TRP A 64 4.40 12.14 2.30
C TRP A 64 4.34 12.47 3.78
N MET A 65 4.55 11.45 4.62
CA MET A 65 4.56 11.56 6.07
C MET A 65 5.77 10.81 6.63
N THR A 66 6.34 11.36 7.69
CA THR A 66 7.33 10.70 8.52
C THR A 66 6.71 9.59 9.36
N GLU A 67 7.53 8.69 9.90
CA GLU A 67 7.06 7.62 10.80
C GLU A 67 6.29 8.19 12.00
N ASP A 68 6.82 9.25 12.64
CA ASP A 68 6.20 9.87 13.80
C ASP A 68 4.83 10.47 13.47
N GLU A 69 4.71 11.13 12.31
CA GLU A 69 3.43 11.66 11.84
C GLU A 69 2.40 10.55 11.59
N ILE A 70 2.83 9.42 11.04
CA ILE A 70 1.95 8.26 10.80
C ILE A 70 1.47 7.69 12.14
N ARG A 71 2.38 7.48 13.10
CA ARG A 71 2.06 6.95 14.43
C ARG A 71 1.12 7.90 15.19
N ALA A 72 1.34 9.21 15.10
CA ALA A 72 0.46 10.22 15.71
C ALA A 72 -0.96 10.21 15.13
N ASN A 73 -1.14 9.77 13.87
CA ASN A 73 -2.42 9.71 13.18
C ASN A 73 -3.00 8.29 13.09
N ALA A 74 -2.51 7.34 13.91
CA ALA A 74 -2.94 5.94 13.92
C ALA A 74 -4.47 5.74 13.96
N ALA A 75 -5.18 6.57 14.75
CA ALA A 75 -6.63 6.48 14.92
C ALA A 75 -7.43 6.86 13.66
N LEU A 76 -6.81 7.56 12.69
CA LEU A 76 -7.45 7.97 11.43
C LEU A 76 -7.28 6.91 10.33
N MET A 77 -6.50 5.86 10.58
CA MET A 77 -6.20 4.85 9.58
C MET A 77 -7.42 3.98 9.30
N ARG A 78 -7.70 3.74 8.00
CA ARG A 78 -8.83 2.94 7.52
C ARG A 78 -8.89 1.54 8.12
N SER A 79 -7.74 0.95 8.47
CA SER A 79 -7.68 -0.36 9.12
C SER A 79 -6.34 -0.52 9.86
N PRO A 80 -6.26 -1.46 10.83
CA PRO A 80 -5.00 -1.78 11.51
C PRO A 80 -3.88 -2.23 10.56
N GLN A 81 -4.24 -2.77 9.39
CA GLN A 81 -3.27 -3.25 8.40
C GLN A 81 -2.34 -2.15 7.88
N VAL A 82 -2.73 -0.88 7.93
CA VAL A 82 -1.86 0.23 7.46
C VAL A 82 -0.62 0.33 8.34
N LEU A 83 -0.80 0.40 9.66
CA LEU A 83 0.31 0.51 10.61
C LEU A 83 1.18 -0.74 10.62
N ILE A 84 0.56 -1.93 10.59
CA ILE A 84 1.29 -3.21 10.54
C ILE A 84 2.22 -3.26 9.32
N CYS A 85 1.74 -2.86 8.13
CA CYS A 85 2.60 -2.84 6.94
C CYS A 85 3.79 -1.88 7.12
N ILE A 86 3.58 -0.72 7.74
CA ILE A 86 4.64 0.26 7.94
C ILE A 86 5.67 -0.26 8.95
N GLU A 87 5.22 -0.90 10.02
CA GLU A 87 6.09 -1.51 11.03
C GLU A 87 6.90 -2.68 10.45
N ASP A 88 6.28 -3.58 9.69
CA ASP A 88 6.98 -4.66 8.99
C ASP A 88 8.02 -4.09 8.00
N TYR A 89 7.69 -2.99 7.32
CA TYR A 89 8.62 -2.32 6.42
C TYR A 89 9.84 -1.79 7.18
N LEU A 90 9.63 -1.12 8.31
CA LEU A 90 10.68 -0.55 9.17
C LEU A 90 11.53 -1.64 9.85
N ASN A 91 10.94 -2.78 10.18
CA ASN A 91 11.64 -3.96 10.71
C ASN A 91 12.48 -4.71 9.65
N GLY A 92 12.53 -4.21 8.41
CA GLY A 92 13.37 -4.75 7.34
C GLY A 92 12.78 -5.99 6.65
N GLN A 93 11.50 -6.29 6.85
CA GLN A 93 10.86 -7.45 6.22
C GLN A 93 10.77 -7.27 4.70
N ARG A 94 11.43 -8.15 3.92
CA ARG A 94 11.43 -8.11 2.45
C ARG A 94 11.42 -9.54 1.91
N TYR A 95 10.51 -9.84 0.99
CA TYR A 95 10.45 -11.11 0.29
C TYR A 95 10.61 -10.92 -1.24
N PRO A 96 11.16 -11.92 -1.96
CA PRO A 96 11.23 -11.86 -3.42
C PRO A 96 9.84 -11.73 -4.06
N LEU A 97 9.72 -10.93 -5.13
CA LEU A 97 8.47 -10.82 -5.89
C LEU A 97 7.98 -12.17 -6.43
N SER A 98 8.91 -13.09 -6.71
CA SER A 98 8.63 -14.45 -7.19
C SER A 98 7.88 -15.34 -6.20
N VAL A 99 7.74 -14.94 -4.93
CA VAL A 99 6.92 -15.65 -3.94
C VAL A 99 5.46 -15.75 -4.41
N VAL A 100 4.98 -14.76 -5.17
CA VAL A 100 3.63 -14.73 -5.71
C VAL A 100 3.72 -14.80 -7.23
N THR A 101 3.37 -15.96 -7.78
CA THR A 101 3.37 -16.19 -9.23
C THR A 101 1.94 -16.23 -9.75
N HIS A 102 1.71 -15.57 -10.88
CA HIS A 102 0.50 -15.75 -11.68
C HIS A 102 0.83 -16.73 -12.81
N LEU A 103 -0.03 -17.73 -13.02
CA LEU A 103 0.11 -18.73 -14.08
C LEU A 103 -0.85 -18.41 -15.23
#